data_AF-A0A179B756-F1
#
_entry.id   AF-A0A179B756-F1
#
_cell.length_a   1.000
_cell.length_b   1.000
_cell.length_c   1.000
_cell.angle_alpha   90.00
_cell.angle_beta   90.00
_cell.angle_gamma   90.00
#
_symmetry.space_group_name_H-M   'P 1'
#
loop_
_entity.id
_entity.type
_entity.pdbx_description
1 polymer ?
#
loop_
_entity_poly.entity_id
_entity_poly.type
_entity_poly.pdbx_seq_one_letter_code
_entity_poly.pdbx_strand_id
1 'polypeptide(L)' 'MLDVHAIPHFVRHAAILGALASLNPGFALTIKAGHLPAPLLAQVEQLPGSFAYEVLVNGPEFWLVKITRESL' A
#
# COMPACT_ATOMS: atom_id res chain seq x y z
N MET A 1 -0.22 0.65 -10.52
CA MET A 1 -1.35 0.13 -9.73
C MET A 1 -1.21 -1.37 -9.63
N LEU A 2 -1.39 -1.96 -8.44
CA LEU A 2 -1.16 -3.38 -8.15
C LEU A 2 -2.44 -4.00 -7.57
N ASP A 3 -2.95 -5.08 -8.18
CA ASP A 3 -4.04 -5.85 -7.58
C ASP A 3 -3.48 -6.85 -6.56
N VAL A 4 -3.88 -6.70 -5.29
CA VAL A 4 -3.30 -7.51 -4.20
C VAL A 4 -3.76 -8.97 -4.26
N HIS A 5 -4.89 -9.26 -4.91
CA HIS A 5 -5.39 -10.63 -5.04
C HIS A 5 -4.54 -11.47 -6.01
N ALA A 6 -3.76 -10.84 -6.89
CA ALA A 6 -2.79 -11.51 -7.74
C ALA A 6 -1.56 -12.02 -6.96
N ILE A 7 -1.38 -11.59 -5.69
CA ILE A 7 -0.27 -12.01 -4.83
C ILE A 7 -0.77 -13.03 -3.81
N PRO A 8 -0.10 -14.21 -3.68
CA PRO A 8 -0.45 -15.19 -2.67
C PRO A 8 -0.45 -14.59 -1.26
N HIS A 9 -1.48 -14.92 -0.48
CA HIS A 9 -1.75 -14.27 0.80
C HIS A 9 -0.53 -14.26 1.74
N PHE A 10 0.22 -15.37 1.81
CA PHE A 10 1.34 -15.54 2.73
C PHE A 10 2.57 -14.65 2.41
N VAL A 11 2.71 -14.13 1.18
CA VAL A 11 3.81 -13.21 0.79
C VAL A 11 3.33 -11.78 0.52
N ARG A 12 2.02 -11.56 0.44
CA ARG A 12 1.43 -10.29 -0.02
C ARG A 12 1.93 -9.07 0.72
N HIS A 13 1.88 -9.08 2.06
CA HIS A 13 2.30 -7.92 2.85
C HIS A 13 3.78 -7.64 2.68
N ALA A 14 4.62 -8.68 2.78
CA ALA A 14 6.07 -8.54 2.59
C ALA A 14 6.41 -7.96 1.21
N ALA A 15 5.74 -8.42 0.14
CA ALA A 15 5.93 -7.91 -1.21
C ALA A 15 5.55 -6.42 -1.35
N ILE A 16 4.41 -6.01 -0.79
CA ILE A 16 3.94 -4.62 -0.86
C ILE A 16 4.84 -3.69 -0.03
N LEU A 17 5.22 -4.11 1.18
CA LEU A 17 6.12 -3.35 2.06
C LEU A 17 7.49 -3.16 1.42
N GLY A 18 8.06 -4.21 0.82
CA GLY A 18 9.32 -4.12 0.09
C GLY A 18 9.24 -3.14 -1.10
N ALA A 19 8.14 -3.19 -1.86
CA ALA A 19 7.90 -2.25 -2.96
C ALA A 19 7.83 -0.81 -2.45
N LEU A 20 7.09 -0.54 -1.37
CA LEU A 20 6.99 0.79 -0.76
C LEU A 20 8.32 1.30 -0.22
N ALA A 21 9.08 0.45 0.48
CA ALA A 21 10.39 0.80 1.02
C ALA A 21 11.42 1.14 -0.07
N SER A 22 11.22 0.63 -1.29
CA SER A 22 12.08 0.91 -2.45
C SER A 22 11.73 2.20 -3.20
N LEU A 23 10.60 2.84 -2.88
CA LEU A 23 10.21 4.10 -3.53
C LEU A 23 11.14 5.24 -3.14
N ASN A 24 11.44 6.12 -4.09
CA ASN A 24 12.01 7.43 -3.77
C ASN A 24 10.92 8.33 -3.15
N PRO A 25 11.28 9.29 -2.27
CA PRO A 25 10.36 10.33 -1.83
C PRO A 25 9.65 11.02 -2.99
N GLY A 26 8.34 11.28 -2.85
CA GLY A 26 7.46 11.81 -3.89
C GLY A 26 6.80 10.75 -4.78
N PHE A 27 7.26 9.50 -4.75
CA PHE A 27 6.65 8.40 -5.52
C PHE A 27 5.59 7.65 -4.71
N ALA A 28 4.66 7.01 -5.43
CA ALA A 28 3.54 6.31 -4.83
C ALA A 28 3.26 4.95 -5.48
N LEU A 29 2.69 4.04 -4.69
CA LEU A 29 2.10 2.79 -5.14
C LEU A 29 0.60 2.81 -4.83
N THR A 30 -0.22 2.64 -5.87
CA THR A 30 -1.66 2.39 -5.71
C THR A 30 -1.93 0.90 -5.68
N ILE A 31 -2.62 0.43 -4.65
CA ILE A 31 -3.06 -0.96 -4.51
C ILE A 31 -4.59 -1.06 -4.69
N LYS A 32 -5.05 -2.17 -5.28
CA LYS A 32 -6.44 -2.58 -5.35
C LYS A 32 -6.68 -3.74 -4.40
N ALA A 33 -7.65 -3.61 -3.49
CA ALA A 33 -7.97 -4.62 -2.48
C ALA A 33 -9.50 -4.82 -2.36
N GLY A 34 -9.92 -5.93 -1.73
CA GLY A 34 -11.33 -6.20 -1.46
C GLY A 34 -11.92 -5.38 -0.29
N HIS A 35 -11.07 -4.77 0.53
CA HIS A 35 -11.45 -3.93 1.67
C HIS A 35 -10.35 -2.89 1.93
N LEU A 36 -10.61 -1.92 2.82
CA LEU A 36 -9.56 -1.03 3.32
C LEU A 36 -8.47 -1.86 4.02
N PRO A 37 -7.20 -1.81 3.59
CA PRO A 37 -6.17 -2.70 4.09
C PRO A 37 -5.51 -2.12 5.36
N ALA A 38 -6.32 -1.82 6.40
CA ALA A 38 -5.85 -1.19 7.63
C ALA A 38 -4.65 -1.91 8.30
N PRO A 39 -4.58 -3.26 8.36
CA PRO A 39 -3.41 -3.94 8.92
C PRO A 39 -2.13 -3.72 8.11
N LEU A 40 -2.23 -3.63 6.78
CA LEU A 40 -1.09 -3.30 5.92
C LEU A 40 -0.65 -1.85 6.13
N LEU A 41 -1.60 -0.90 6.22
CA LEU A 41 -1.29 0.51 6.46
C LEU A 41 -0.57 0.72 7.80
N ALA A 42 -1.01 0.03 8.85
CA ALA A 42 -0.31 0.03 10.14
C ALA A 42 1.13 -0.52 10.04
N GLN A 43 1.39 -1.50 9.15
CA GLN A 43 2.74 -1.99 8.90
C GLN A 43 3.59 -1.01 8.08
N VAL A 44 2.98 -0.24 7.18
CA VAL A 44 3.66 0.83 6.43
C VAL A 44 4.19 1.91 7.37
N GLU A 45 3.43 2.27 8.40
CA GLU A 45 3.86 3.23 9.43
C GLU A 45 5.10 2.78 10.22
N GLN A 46 5.45 1.49 10.19
CA GLN A 46 6.65 0.96 10.83
C GLN A 46 7.88 0.94 9.90
N LEU A 47 7.73 1.28 8.62
CA LEU A 47 8.85 1.36 7.68
C LEU A 47 9.69 2.62 7.93
N PRO A 48 11.01 2.59 7.62
CA PRO A 48 11.83 3.80 7.66
C PRO A 48 11.34 4.90 6.70
N GLY A 49 11.23 6.11 7.24
CA GLY A 49 10.76 7.31 6.56
C GLY A 49 9.30 7.62 6.85
N SER A 50 8.73 8.55 6.08
CA SER A 50 7.32 8.93 6.22
C SER A 50 6.51 8.52 4.99
N PHE A 51 5.30 8.04 5.25
CA PHE A 51 4.36 7.61 4.24
C PHE A 51 2.98 8.20 4.53
N ALA A 52 2.30 8.64 3.48
CA ALA A 52 0.90 9.04 3.53
C ALA A 52 0.06 8.13 2.64
N TYR A 53 -1.22 7.98 2.95
CA TYR A 53 -2.14 7.25 2.09
C TYR A 53 -3.42 8.05 1.79
N GLU A 54 -4.00 7.76 0.64
CA GLU A 54 -5.24 8.33 0.14
C GLU A 54 -6.15 7.20 -0.36
N VAL A 55 -7.41 7.20 0.08
CA VAL A 55 -8.43 6.29 -0.45
C VAL A 55 -9.04 6.92 -1.69
N LEU A 56 -8.69 6.40 -2.87
CA LEU A 56 -9.17 6.90 -4.16
C LEU A 56 -10.54 6.32 -4.53
N VAL A 57 -10.83 5.09 -4.08
CA VAL A 57 -12.13 4.42 -4.25
C VAL A 57 -12.50 3.73 -2.95
N ASN A 58 -13.71 3.98 -2.48
CA ASN A 58 -14.23 3.54 -1.19
C ASN A 58 -15.37 2.50 -1.35
N GLY A 59 -15.03 1.31 -1.87
CA GLY A 59 -15.89 0.11 -1.89
C GLY A 59 -17.31 0.27 -2.48
N PRO A 60 -18.15 -0.77 -2.37
CA PRO A 60 -17.86 -2.13 -1.88
C PRO A 60 -17.21 -3.06 -2.91
N GLU A 61 -17.22 -2.74 -4.21
CA GLU A 61 -16.71 -3.63 -5.26
C GLU A 61 -15.20 -3.83 -5.16
N PHE A 62 -14.47 -2.75 -4.85
CA PHE A 62 -13.06 -2.76 -4.53
C PHE A 62 -12.64 -1.45 -3.87
N TRP A 63 -11.46 -1.48 -3.27
CA TRP A 63 -10.80 -0.32 -2.71
C TRP A 63 -9.56 0.00 -3.52
N LEU A 64 -9.37 1.28 -3.85
CA LEU A 64 -8.10 1.79 -4.36
C LEU A 64 -7.46 2.67 -3.29
N VAL A 65 -6.26 2.29 -2.88
CA VAL A 65 -5.50 3.04 -1.88
C VAL A 65 -4.15 3.42 -2.50
N LYS A 66 -3.89 4.71 -2.60
CA LYS A 66 -2.59 5.25 -3.03
C LYS A 66 -1.75 5.50 -1.79
N ILE A 67 -0.57 4.92 -1.74
CA ILE A 67 0.39 5.08 -0.65
C ILE A 67 1.61 5.79 -1.23
N THR A 68 1.95 6.95 -0.70
CA THR A 68 3.04 7.82 -1.17
C THR A 68 4.15 7.83 -0.13
N ARG A 69 5.40 7.65 -0.56
CA ARG A 69 6.56 7.93 0.30
C ARG A 69 6.83 9.42 0.26
N GLU A 70 6.82 10.07 1.41
CA GLU A 70 7.03 11.53 1.48
C GLU A 70 8.48 11.88 1.80
N SER A 71 9.16 11.05 2.61
CA SER A 71 10.56 11.27 3.00
C SER A 71 11.29 9.97 3.38
N LEU A 72 12.60 10.09 3.62
CA LEU A 72 13.50 9.02 4.11
C LEU A 72 13.55 8.98 5.63
#